data_AF-A0A9P7CPU9-F1
#
_entry.id   AF-A0A9P7CPU9-F1
#
_cell.length_a   1.000
_cell.length_b   1.000
_cell.length_c   1.000
_cell.angle_alpha   90.00
_cell.angle_beta   90.00
_cell.angle_gamma   90.00
#
_symmetry.space_group_name_H-M   'P 1'
#
loop_
_entity.id
_entity.type
_entity.pdbx_description
1 polymer ?
#
loop_
_entity_poly.entity_id
_entity_poly.type
_entity_poly.pdbx_seq_one_letter_code
_entity_poly.pdbx_strand_id
1 'polypeptide(L)'
;MLYSTLIIVGLLFIQANAHVIDKRQQKDAVNTSKLPKLKPLAWGDVNFIHSTDTHGWLEGHVLQGSYNGDLGDFYSFVIRMKEKAKKLGKDLFIVDTGDTHDGDGLSDVTDPRVNEITIDTVDNFIPHWKDRYLCANVYLKDVQNNKTVQIGNKYTYFKGEFGTRVLAYGFLFNFKGNGDKSVITMVEDEIAKPWFKQSLKAHTPDIITLIGHIGIRFEEIRTIINAIRAYYPTIPITVLGGHTHIRDFAVYDGRAAGIESGRYMETIGFFSADGIYKPNGNITFSRRYLDQNRASYIYHSVGGKAKKFDTHVGKKISKKISKLRKKLHLSQHLGCAPKTYPLESVPVTDESSVYRLITQEVLPKTIADTNRKNVPYFLYNSGGVRYDIYQGPFTLSNMYQLSPFEDAFYRIDNVPLSTARKLLPVLNREGEMKKRSIILSQEFHQSFYTLDSSVQLTPGYVTKDDYGTDGDDTLHTPIPYYPAPAFVGSDLPKDEDDSRLVDIYYLDFFDHQLKGVLANLTGQSWTSNTTISPYTINTVWTQYVKNYWKECPENTLFY
;
A
#
# COMPACT_ATOMS: atom_id res chain seq x y z
N MET A 1 66.05 8.49 41.73
CA MET A 1 65.33 9.08 40.58
C MET A 1 65.22 7.99 39.51
N LEU A 2 64.00 7.63 39.11
CA LEU A 2 63.59 6.88 37.88
C LEU A 2 64.49 5.69 37.49
N TYR A 3 64.11 4.41 37.60
CA TYR A 3 62.98 3.71 36.98
C TYR A 3 62.88 2.31 37.62
N SER A 4 61.68 1.72 37.71
CA SER A 4 61.47 0.27 37.49
C SER A 4 59.99 -0.05 37.30
N THR A 5 59.72 -0.45 36.06
CA THR A 5 58.65 -1.24 35.45
C THR A 5 57.79 -2.10 36.39
N LEU A 6 56.47 -1.92 36.34
CA LEU A 6 55.49 -2.91 36.79
C LEU A 6 54.66 -3.41 35.60
N ILE A 7 54.65 -4.72 35.44
CA ILE A 7 53.89 -5.51 34.47
C ILE A 7 52.43 -5.55 34.95
N ILE A 8 51.48 -5.14 34.11
CA ILE A 8 50.05 -5.44 34.29
C ILE A 8 49.58 -6.27 33.11
N VAL A 9 49.10 -7.46 33.45
CA VAL A 9 48.54 -8.51 32.60
C VAL A 9 47.31 -7.98 31.88
N GLY A 10 47.38 -7.87 30.56
CA GLY A 10 46.22 -7.62 29.71
C GLY A 10 45.36 -8.87 29.60
N LEU A 11 44.19 -8.85 30.21
CA LEU A 11 43.09 -9.77 29.92
C LEU A 11 42.65 -9.57 28.46
N LEU A 12 42.94 -10.55 27.62
CA LEU A 12 42.39 -10.71 26.29
C LEU A 12 40.86 -10.89 26.40
N PHE A 13 40.12 -9.79 26.22
CA PHE A 13 38.73 -9.90 25.79
C PHE A 13 38.73 -10.39 24.34
N ILE A 14 38.40 -11.67 24.17
CA ILE A 14 38.00 -12.23 22.89
C ILE A 14 36.71 -11.51 22.49
N GLN A 15 36.82 -10.47 21.66
CA GLN A 15 35.69 -9.95 20.92
C GLN A 15 35.20 -11.08 20.01
N ALA A 16 34.08 -11.70 20.39
CA ALA A 16 33.28 -12.47 19.46
C ALA A 16 32.98 -11.55 18.27
N ASN A 17 33.54 -11.87 17.11
CA ASN A 17 33.19 -11.27 15.84
C ASN A 17 31.70 -11.53 15.57
N ALA A 18 30.83 -10.67 16.10
CA ALA A 18 29.51 -10.48 15.56
C ALA A 18 29.72 -10.03 14.12
N HIS A 19 29.42 -10.92 13.17
CA HIS A 19 29.49 -10.61 11.75
C HIS A 19 28.68 -9.34 11.49
N VAL A 20 29.39 -8.23 11.31
CA VAL A 20 28.83 -6.98 10.80
C VAL A 20 28.28 -7.31 9.42
N ILE A 21 26.95 -7.47 9.33
CA ILE A 21 26.24 -7.52 8.07
C ILE A 21 26.42 -6.13 7.45
N ASP A 22 27.25 -6.07 6.40
CA ASP A 22 27.54 -4.86 5.64
C ASP A 22 26.21 -4.20 5.20
N LYS A 23 25.99 -2.93 5.61
CA LYS A 23 24.68 -2.26 5.64
C LYS A 23 24.11 -2.12 4.23
N ARG A 24 22.94 -2.71 4.01
CA ARG A 24 22.12 -2.41 2.84
C ARG A 24 20.64 -2.41 3.21
N GLN A 25 20.19 -1.18 3.40
CA GLN A 25 18.91 -0.57 3.77
C GLN A 25 19.25 0.95 3.81
N GLN A 26 18.30 1.87 3.91
CA GLN A 26 18.68 3.28 4.11
C GLN A 26 19.48 3.44 5.41
N LYS A 27 20.43 4.38 5.45
CA LYS A 27 21.44 4.45 6.54
C LYS A 27 20.82 4.69 7.92
N ASP A 28 19.71 5.40 7.91
CA ASP A 28 18.82 5.78 8.99
C ASP A 28 17.76 4.72 9.30
N ALA A 29 17.65 3.65 8.52
CA ALA A 29 16.64 2.62 8.77
C ALA A 29 16.97 1.78 10.01
N VAL A 30 15.97 1.60 10.87
CA VAL A 30 15.98 0.72 12.02
C VAL A 30 16.31 -0.70 11.58
N ASN A 31 17.16 -1.38 12.34
CA ASN A 31 17.51 -2.76 12.04
C ASN A 31 16.34 -3.71 12.34
N THR A 32 16.16 -4.71 11.49
CA THR A 32 15.27 -5.84 11.79
C THR A 32 15.69 -6.51 13.11
N SER A 33 14.72 -6.70 14.01
CA SER A 33 14.92 -7.52 15.20
C SER A 33 15.28 -8.96 14.83
N LYS A 34 15.84 -9.72 15.76
CA LYS A 34 16.13 -11.14 15.52
C LYS A 34 14.83 -11.87 15.21
N LEU A 35 14.70 -12.38 13.98
CA LEU A 35 13.49 -13.08 13.57
C LEU A 35 13.40 -14.48 14.19
N PRO A 36 12.18 -14.96 14.50
CA PRO A 36 11.94 -16.36 14.82
C PRO A 36 12.24 -17.25 13.59
N LYS A 37 12.13 -18.57 13.76
CA LYS A 37 12.31 -19.51 12.64
C LYS A 37 11.28 -19.23 11.54
N LEU A 38 11.78 -18.84 10.37
CA LEU A 38 10.95 -18.52 9.21
C LEU A 38 10.36 -19.78 8.56
N LYS A 39 9.10 -19.69 8.11
CA LYS A 39 8.42 -20.78 7.41
C LYS A 39 8.88 -20.86 5.95
N PRO A 40 9.25 -22.05 5.42
CA PRO A 40 9.77 -22.16 4.06
C PRO A 40 8.71 -21.90 2.97
N LEU A 41 9.21 -21.62 1.76
CA LEU A 41 8.40 -21.52 0.54
C LEU A 41 8.12 -22.91 -0.04
N ALA A 42 6.88 -23.17 -0.44
CA ALA A 42 6.49 -24.37 -1.17
C ALA A 42 6.48 -24.07 -2.68
N TRP A 43 7.39 -24.69 -3.42
CA TRP A 43 7.53 -24.49 -4.87
C TRP A 43 6.61 -25.43 -5.64
N GLY A 44 5.93 -24.90 -6.66
CA GLY A 44 5.12 -25.66 -7.60
C GLY A 44 5.75 -25.68 -9.00
N ASP A 45 5.01 -26.22 -9.96
CA ASP A 45 5.31 -26.14 -11.40
C ASP A 45 5.45 -24.69 -11.86
N VAL A 46 4.54 -23.82 -11.42
CA VAL A 46 4.54 -22.38 -11.70
C VAL A 46 4.57 -21.59 -10.40
N ASN A 47 5.38 -20.54 -10.37
CA ASN A 47 5.63 -19.74 -9.17
C ASN A 47 5.60 -18.24 -9.50
N PHE A 48 5.18 -17.44 -8.54
CA PHE A 48 5.06 -15.99 -8.65
C PHE A 48 5.69 -15.32 -7.43
N ILE A 49 6.47 -14.27 -7.66
CA ILE A 49 6.76 -13.22 -6.69
C ILE A 49 5.85 -12.05 -7.02
N HIS A 50 5.09 -11.57 -6.04
CA HIS A 50 4.01 -10.62 -6.25
C HIS A 50 4.13 -9.42 -5.31
N SER A 51 4.20 -8.22 -5.88
CA SER A 51 4.04 -6.93 -5.18
C SER A 51 2.75 -6.25 -5.64
N THR A 52 2.21 -5.38 -4.79
CA THR A 52 1.06 -4.54 -5.08
C THR A 52 1.05 -3.35 -4.13
N ASP A 53 0.30 -2.30 -4.47
CA ASP A 53 0.05 -1.15 -3.60
C ASP A 53 1.36 -0.60 -3.01
N THR A 54 2.40 -0.51 -3.84
CA THR A 54 3.76 -0.16 -3.38
C THR A 54 3.85 1.30 -2.94
N HIS A 55 3.02 2.17 -3.54
CA HIS A 55 2.87 3.60 -3.21
C HIS A 55 4.19 4.35 -2.98
N GLY A 56 5.20 4.08 -3.81
CA GLY A 56 6.47 4.81 -3.75
C GLY A 56 7.42 4.42 -2.62
N TRP A 57 7.11 3.41 -1.78
CA TRP A 57 7.93 2.93 -0.64
C TRP A 57 9.22 2.20 -1.07
N LEU A 58 9.91 2.72 -2.08
CA LEU A 58 11.10 2.13 -2.70
C LEU A 58 12.33 2.19 -1.78
N GLU A 59 12.31 3.08 -0.79
CA GLU A 59 13.34 3.20 0.23
C GLU A 59 13.24 2.17 1.36
N GLY A 60 12.11 1.47 1.47
CA GLY A 60 11.76 0.67 2.63
C GLY A 60 11.40 1.53 3.85
N HIS A 61 10.89 0.88 4.88
CA HIS A 61 10.44 1.57 6.08
C HIS A 61 11.63 1.93 6.97
N VAL A 62 11.89 3.23 7.12
CA VAL A 62 12.99 3.72 7.95
C VAL A 62 12.72 3.45 9.43
N LEU A 63 11.47 3.56 9.87
CA LEU A 63 11.06 3.47 11.29
C LEU A 63 10.56 2.09 11.71
N GLN A 64 10.35 1.17 10.76
CA GLN A 64 9.87 -0.18 11.04
C GLN A 64 10.88 -1.22 10.56
N GLY A 65 11.68 -1.76 11.49
CA GLY A 65 12.73 -2.72 11.17
C GLY A 65 12.26 -4.00 10.46
N SER A 66 10.99 -4.39 10.61
CA SER A 66 10.39 -5.54 9.91
C SER A 66 10.27 -5.33 8.40
N TYR A 67 10.25 -4.09 7.92
CA TYR A 67 9.98 -3.73 6.51
C TYR A 67 11.06 -2.80 5.92
N ASN A 68 12.28 -2.91 6.44
CA ASN A 68 13.37 -1.97 6.17
C ASN A 68 14.18 -2.25 4.88
N GLY A 69 13.84 -3.30 4.13
CA GLY A 69 14.53 -3.65 2.90
C GLY A 69 14.21 -2.64 1.79
N ASP A 70 15.19 -2.13 1.06
CA ASP A 70 14.91 -1.20 -0.04
C ASP A 70 14.61 -1.94 -1.37
N LEU A 71 14.21 -1.20 -2.42
CA LEU A 71 13.97 -1.76 -3.75
C LEU A 71 15.21 -2.46 -4.33
N GLY A 72 16.41 -2.01 -3.95
CA GLY A 72 17.61 -2.72 -4.30
C GLY A 72 17.64 -4.11 -3.66
N ASP A 73 17.31 -4.23 -2.38
CA ASP A 73 17.30 -5.52 -1.68
C ASP A 73 16.27 -6.46 -2.28
N PHE A 74 15.09 -5.95 -2.59
CA PHE A 74 14.10 -6.67 -3.37
C PHE A 74 14.65 -7.13 -4.72
N TYR A 75 15.37 -6.26 -5.46
CA TYR A 75 16.02 -6.65 -6.71
C TYR A 75 17.01 -7.80 -6.51
N SER A 76 17.88 -7.74 -5.48
CA SER A 76 18.80 -8.83 -5.20
C SER A 76 18.06 -10.11 -4.84
N PHE A 77 17.04 -10.04 -4.00
CA PHE A 77 16.15 -11.16 -3.68
C PHE A 77 15.57 -11.81 -4.93
N VAL A 78 14.96 -11.03 -5.83
CA VAL A 78 14.39 -11.52 -7.08
C VAL A 78 15.44 -12.23 -7.95
N ILE A 79 16.64 -11.67 -8.10
CA ILE A 79 17.70 -12.31 -8.88
C ILE A 79 18.12 -13.64 -8.26
N ARG A 80 18.29 -13.70 -6.92
CA ARG A 80 18.62 -14.94 -6.22
C ARG A 80 17.51 -15.98 -6.28
N MET A 81 16.25 -15.54 -6.26
CA MET A 81 15.09 -16.41 -6.45
C MET A 81 15.01 -16.96 -7.87
N LYS A 82 15.32 -16.17 -8.89
CA LYS A 82 15.46 -16.67 -10.28
C LYS A 82 16.59 -17.69 -10.42
N GLU A 83 17.75 -17.44 -9.80
CA GLU A 83 18.85 -18.42 -9.76
C GLU A 83 18.44 -19.72 -9.07
N LYS A 84 17.64 -19.63 -8.01
CA LYS A 84 17.08 -20.79 -7.30
C LYS A 84 16.05 -21.53 -8.17
N ALA A 85 15.13 -20.82 -8.82
CA ALA A 85 14.14 -21.39 -9.74
C ALA A 85 14.82 -22.17 -10.87
N LYS A 86 15.89 -21.62 -11.45
CA LYS A 86 16.70 -22.30 -12.48
C LYS A 86 17.30 -23.62 -12.00
N LYS A 87 17.80 -23.67 -10.76
CA LYS A 87 18.34 -24.90 -10.16
C LYS A 87 17.25 -25.94 -9.89
N LEU A 88 16.03 -25.49 -9.63
CA LEU A 88 14.88 -26.36 -9.40
C LEU A 88 14.19 -26.79 -10.70
N GLY A 89 14.54 -26.18 -11.85
CA GLY A 89 13.85 -26.42 -13.11
C GLY A 89 12.39 -25.96 -13.10
N LYS A 90 12.09 -24.87 -12.39
CA LYS A 90 10.72 -24.35 -12.20
C LYS A 90 10.57 -22.96 -12.79
N ASP A 91 9.41 -22.67 -13.38
CA ASP A 91 9.08 -21.34 -13.87
C ASP A 91 8.78 -20.39 -12.70
N LEU A 92 9.34 -19.18 -12.75
CA LEU A 92 9.14 -18.11 -11.76
C LEU A 92 8.88 -16.77 -12.45
N PHE A 93 7.72 -16.20 -12.19
CA PHE A 93 7.29 -14.90 -12.71
C PHE A 93 7.29 -13.84 -11.61
N ILE A 94 7.55 -12.59 -11.99
CA ILE A 94 7.53 -11.44 -11.07
C ILE A 94 6.43 -10.55 -11.58
N VAL A 95 5.48 -10.23 -10.72
CA VAL A 95 4.25 -9.52 -11.05
C VAL A 95 4.08 -8.37 -10.06
N ASP A 96 3.71 -7.21 -10.60
CA ASP A 96 3.24 -6.07 -9.83
C ASP A 96 1.83 -5.70 -10.33
N THR A 97 0.92 -5.36 -9.42
CA THR A 97 -0.49 -5.06 -9.76
C THR A 97 -0.88 -3.61 -9.51
N GLY A 98 0.07 -2.67 -9.54
CA GLY A 98 -0.23 -1.23 -9.61
C GLY A 98 -0.18 -0.49 -8.28
N ASP A 99 -0.67 0.75 -8.30
CA ASP A 99 -0.55 1.77 -7.24
C ASP A 99 0.89 1.99 -6.78
N THR A 100 1.68 2.65 -7.64
CA THR A 100 3.14 2.81 -7.45
C THR A 100 3.57 4.17 -6.90
N HIS A 101 2.65 5.10 -6.64
CA HIS A 101 2.88 6.44 -6.06
C HIS A 101 1.74 6.82 -5.11
N ASP A 102 1.67 8.05 -4.60
CA ASP A 102 0.70 8.54 -3.60
C ASP A 102 0.80 7.83 -2.25
N GLY A 103 1.98 7.94 -1.64
CA GLY A 103 2.25 7.45 -0.29
C GLY A 103 3.70 7.51 0.16
N ASP A 104 4.62 8.14 -0.57
CA ASP A 104 6.01 8.30 -0.14
C ASP A 104 6.70 9.49 -0.84
N GLY A 105 7.64 10.13 -0.14
CA GLY A 105 8.35 11.29 -0.66
C GLY A 105 9.14 11.02 -1.95
N LEU A 106 9.60 9.79 -2.20
CA LEU A 106 10.33 9.48 -3.42
C LEU A 106 9.50 9.58 -4.69
N SER A 107 8.18 9.34 -4.61
CA SER A 107 7.27 9.45 -5.74
C SER A 107 6.53 10.79 -5.78
N ASP A 108 6.32 11.44 -4.63
CA ASP A 108 5.29 12.48 -4.51
C ASP A 108 5.84 13.90 -4.34
N VAL A 109 7.14 14.06 -4.06
CA VAL A 109 7.75 15.39 -3.81
C VAL A 109 8.05 16.19 -5.08
N THR A 110 8.09 15.54 -6.25
CA THR A 110 8.48 16.20 -7.50
C THR A 110 7.31 16.95 -8.13
N ASP A 111 7.54 18.21 -8.51
CA ASP A 111 6.61 19.13 -9.16
C ASP A 111 7.03 19.39 -10.64
N PRO A 112 6.13 19.37 -11.65
CA PRO A 112 4.74 18.93 -11.55
C PRO A 112 4.67 17.48 -11.11
N ARG A 113 3.91 17.24 -10.03
CA ARG A 113 3.19 15.98 -9.93
C ARG A 113 2.45 15.90 -11.22
N VAL A 114 2.58 14.77 -11.90
CA VAL A 114 2.14 14.67 -13.27
C VAL A 114 0.70 15.20 -13.35
N ASN A 115 0.52 16.38 -13.95
CA ASN A 115 -0.80 17.04 -14.06
C ASN A 115 -1.80 16.14 -14.78
N GLU A 116 -1.31 15.06 -15.40
CA GLU A 116 -2.10 13.94 -15.85
C GLU A 116 -1.31 12.61 -15.75
N ILE A 117 -1.55 11.84 -14.67
CA ILE A 117 -0.89 10.55 -14.38
C ILE A 117 -1.02 9.54 -15.53
N THR A 118 -2.15 9.54 -16.25
CA THR A 118 -2.36 8.66 -17.42
C THR A 118 -1.30 8.93 -18.49
N ILE A 119 -1.03 10.20 -18.79
CA ILE A 119 -0.06 10.62 -19.80
C ILE A 119 1.36 10.22 -19.40
N ASP A 120 1.81 10.49 -18.17
CA ASP A 120 3.15 10.07 -17.75
C ASP A 120 3.29 8.54 -17.69
N THR A 121 2.23 7.84 -17.28
CA THR A 121 2.22 6.38 -17.33
C THR A 121 2.43 5.90 -18.78
N VAL A 122 1.75 6.51 -19.75
CA VAL A 122 1.86 6.16 -21.17
C VAL A 122 3.22 6.52 -21.76
N ASP A 123 3.72 7.71 -21.46
CA ASP A 123 4.91 8.28 -22.10
C ASP A 123 6.21 7.83 -21.43
N ASN A 124 6.20 7.61 -20.12
CA ASN A 124 7.42 7.41 -19.32
C ASN A 124 7.44 6.08 -18.57
N PHE A 125 6.31 5.46 -18.23
CA PHE A 125 6.31 4.19 -17.50
C PHE A 125 6.19 2.97 -18.43
N ILE A 126 5.10 2.88 -19.19
CA ILE A 126 4.78 1.76 -20.09
C ILE A 126 5.89 1.41 -21.08
N PRO A 127 6.62 2.36 -21.69
CA PRO A 127 7.66 2.04 -22.66
C PRO A 127 8.79 1.16 -22.11
N HIS A 128 8.98 1.13 -20.79
CA HIS A 128 9.96 0.24 -20.14
C HIS A 128 9.52 -1.22 -20.03
N TRP A 129 8.23 -1.51 -20.20
CA TRP A 129 7.65 -2.84 -19.98
C TRP A 129 7.46 -3.66 -21.25
N LYS A 130 7.55 -3.04 -22.43
CA LYS A 130 7.26 -3.68 -23.73
C LYS A 130 5.86 -4.29 -23.71
N ASP A 131 5.75 -5.59 -23.95
CA ASP A 131 4.50 -6.35 -24.00
C ASP A 131 4.01 -6.83 -22.62
N ARG A 132 4.66 -6.41 -21.54
CA ARG A 132 4.43 -6.89 -20.16
C ARG A 132 3.65 -5.93 -19.26
N TYR A 133 3.29 -4.75 -19.76
CA TYR A 133 2.33 -3.89 -19.07
C TYR A 133 0.92 -4.25 -19.55
N LEU A 134 0.13 -4.88 -18.69
CA LEU A 134 -1.19 -5.38 -19.04
C LEU A 134 -2.28 -4.48 -18.47
N CYS A 135 -3.16 -4.00 -19.33
CA CYS A 135 -4.33 -3.23 -18.97
C CYS A 135 -5.40 -3.39 -20.05
N ALA A 136 -6.47 -4.10 -19.76
CA ALA A 136 -7.47 -4.49 -20.75
C ALA A 136 -8.61 -3.49 -20.87
N ASN A 137 -8.99 -2.85 -19.77
CA ASN A 137 -10.20 -2.05 -19.64
C ASN A 137 -9.95 -0.55 -19.41
N VAL A 138 -8.70 -0.08 -19.53
CA VAL A 138 -8.35 1.35 -19.47
C VAL A 138 -7.80 1.80 -20.82
N TYR A 139 -8.21 2.99 -21.22
CA TYR A 139 -7.88 3.59 -22.50
C TYR A 139 -7.48 5.05 -22.35
N LEU A 140 -6.61 5.52 -23.24
CA LEU A 140 -6.23 6.92 -23.36
C LEU A 140 -7.27 7.65 -24.21
N LYS A 141 -7.79 8.76 -23.69
CA LYS A 141 -8.65 9.70 -24.41
C LYS A 141 -7.78 10.71 -25.15
N ASP A 142 -7.52 10.44 -26.42
CA ASP A 142 -6.86 11.38 -27.32
C ASP A 142 -7.87 12.43 -27.79
N VAL A 143 -7.88 13.56 -27.07
CA VAL A 143 -8.77 14.70 -27.36
C VAL A 143 -8.43 15.37 -28.70
N GLN A 144 -7.15 15.35 -29.12
CA GLN A 144 -6.73 16.03 -30.34
C GLN A 144 -7.28 15.34 -31.59
N ASN A 145 -7.29 14.00 -31.58
CA ASN A 145 -7.78 13.20 -32.70
C ASN A 145 -9.18 12.63 -32.49
N ASN A 146 -9.85 12.97 -31.37
CA ASN A 146 -11.13 12.42 -30.94
C ASN A 146 -11.15 10.88 -30.96
N LYS A 147 -10.11 10.26 -30.40
CA LYS A 147 -9.92 8.79 -30.38
C LYS A 147 -9.75 8.27 -28.95
N THR A 148 -10.15 7.02 -28.78
CA THR A 148 -9.87 6.25 -27.55
C THR A 148 -8.88 5.15 -27.91
N VAL A 149 -7.69 5.20 -27.32
CA VAL A 149 -6.55 4.34 -27.67
C VAL A 149 -6.25 3.40 -26.52
N GLN A 150 -5.98 2.13 -26.82
CA GLN A 150 -5.61 1.15 -25.80
C GLN A 150 -4.31 1.56 -25.10
N ILE A 151 -4.29 1.55 -23.77
CA ILE A 151 -3.09 1.72 -22.96
C ILE A 151 -2.55 0.35 -22.60
N GLY A 152 -1.27 0.08 -22.87
CA GLY A 152 -0.68 -1.24 -22.64
C GLY A 152 -1.32 -2.35 -23.47
N ASN A 153 -1.03 -3.60 -23.12
CA ASN A 153 -1.63 -4.75 -23.78
C ASN A 153 -2.85 -5.25 -23.01
N LYS A 154 -3.91 -5.68 -23.71
CA LYS A 154 -5.07 -6.32 -23.04
C LYS A 154 -4.71 -7.68 -22.44
N TYR A 155 -3.84 -8.40 -23.13
CA TYR A 155 -3.33 -9.70 -22.73
C TYR A 155 -1.96 -9.94 -23.34
N THR A 156 -1.23 -10.93 -22.83
CA THR A 156 -0.03 -11.46 -23.47
C THR A 156 -0.04 -12.99 -23.40
N TYR A 157 0.56 -13.63 -24.41
CA TYR A 157 0.74 -15.08 -24.46
C TYR A 157 2.22 -15.38 -24.69
N PHE A 158 2.83 -16.11 -23.77
CA PHE A 158 4.26 -16.39 -23.78
C PHE A 158 4.59 -17.74 -23.17
N LYS A 159 5.84 -18.17 -23.36
CA LYS A 159 6.39 -19.39 -22.79
C LYS A 159 7.39 -19.04 -21.70
N GLY A 160 7.24 -19.64 -20.52
CA GLY A 160 8.19 -19.55 -19.42
C GLY A 160 9.56 -20.13 -19.79
N GLU A 161 10.56 -19.87 -18.95
CA GLU A 161 11.92 -20.38 -19.12
C GLU A 161 11.96 -21.92 -19.19
N PHE A 162 11.10 -22.59 -18.41
CA PHE A 162 10.98 -24.05 -18.37
C PHE A 162 9.76 -24.59 -19.12
N GLY A 163 9.11 -23.72 -19.89
CA GLY A 163 8.23 -24.12 -20.96
C GLY A 163 6.74 -24.03 -20.70
N THR A 164 6.33 -23.58 -19.51
CA THR A 164 4.92 -23.29 -19.22
C THR A 164 4.37 -22.26 -20.20
N ARG A 165 3.28 -22.57 -20.89
CA ARG A 165 2.58 -21.62 -21.76
C ARG A 165 1.57 -20.83 -20.93
N VAL A 166 1.78 -19.53 -20.82
CA VAL A 166 0.97 -18.64 -19.99
C VAL A 166 0.18 -17.70 -20.89
N LEU A 167 -1.13 -17.63 -20.68
CA LEU A 167 -2.00 -16.58 -21.20
C LEU A 167 -2.36 -15.65 -20.04
N ALA A 168 -1.86 -14.43 -20.04
CA ALA A 168 -2.06 -13.47 -18.96
C ALA A 168 -2.95 -12.29 -19.39
N TYR A 169 -3.87 -11.89 -18.53
CA TYR A 169 -4.74 -10.72 -18.71
C TYR A 169 -4.47 -9.68 -17.62
N GLY A 170 -4.66 -8.40 -17.95
CA GLY A 170 -4.52 -7.26 -17.04
C GLY A 170 -5.83 -6.51 -16.87
N PHE A 171 -6.37 -6.31 -15.66
CA PHE A 171 -7.59 -5.49 -15.46
C PHE A 171 -7.43 -4.50 -14.31
N LEU A 172 -8.01 -3.32 -14.46
CA LEU A 172 -8.34 -2.42 -13.36
C LEU A 172 -9.75 -2.76 -12.85
N PHE A 173 -10.01 -2.55 -11.55
CA PHE A 173 -11.36 -2.70 -11.00
C PHE A 173 -12.34 -1.73 -11.65
N ASN A 174 -13.63 -1.83 -11.33
CA ASN A 174 -14.66 -0.93 -11.86
C ASN A 174 -14.57 0.49 -11.25
N PHE A 175 -13.44 1.15 -11.50
CA PHE A 175 -13.07 2.48 -11.02
C PHE A 175 -13.82 3.57 -11.78
N LYS A 176 -14.26 4.59 -11.04
CA LYS A 176 -15.11 5.68 -11.55
C LYS A 176 -14.52 7.08 -11.33
N GLY A 177 -13.37 7.18 -10.66
CA GLY A 177 -12.74 8.45 -10.29
C GLY A 177 -11.56 8.83 -11.19
N ASN A 178 -11.58 8.42 -12.45
CA ASN A 178 -10.45 8.58 -13.36
C ASN A 178 -10.37 10.00 -13.93
N GLY A 179 -9.14 10.45 -14.23
CA GLY A 179 -8.89 11.77 -14.80
C GLY A 179 -9.33 11.90 -16.26
N ASP A 180 -9.36 13.14 -16.75
CA ASP A 180 -9.94 13.50 -18.05
C ASP A 180 -9.26 12.87 -19.28
N LYS A 181 -8.03 12.36 -19.19
CA LYS A 181 -7.35 11.69 -20.31
C LYS A 181 -7.53 10.18 -20.31
N SER A 182 -8.33 9.62 -19.41
CA SER A 182 -8.60 8.18 -19.40
C SER A 182 -10.08 7.89 -19.64
N VAL A 183 -10.35 6.70 -20.17
CA VAL A 183 -11.67 6.08 -20.23
C VAL A 183 -11.55 4.68 -19.66
N ILE A 184 -12.39 4.36 -18.70
CA ILE A 184 -12.46 3.03 -18.09
C ILE A 184 -13.74 2.35 -18.56
N THR A 185 -13.59 1.14 -19.08
CA THR A 185 -14.72 0.24 -19.33
C THR A 185 -14.90 -0.68 -18.12
N MET A 186 -16.13 -0.97 -17.73
CA MET A 186 -16.38 -1.96 -16.66
C MET A 186 -15.90 -3.33 -17.11
N VAL A 187 -15.41 -4.15 -16.18
CA VAL A 187 -14.84 -5.47 -16.48
C VAL A 187 -15.81 -6.34 -17.26
N GLU A 188 -17.07 -6.41 -16.83
CA GLU A 188 -18.14 -7.15 -17.48
C GLU A 188 -18.37 -6.72 -18.94
N ASP A 189 -18.34 -5.42 -19.21
CA ASP A 189 -18.51 -4.86 -20.55
C ASP A 189 -17.27 -5.11 -21.42
N GLU A 190 -16.07 -5.06 -20.81
CA GLU A 190 -14.82 -5.23 -21.52
C GLU A 190 -14.64 -6.68 -22.00
N ILE A 191 -14.94 -7.67 -21.15
CA ILE A 191 -14.82 -9.09 -21.51
C ILE A 191 -15.94 -9.57 -22.45
N ALA A 192 -17.05 -8.82 -22.53
CA ALA A 192 -18.11 -9.07 -23.52
C ALA A 192 -17.69 -8.70 -24.95
N LYS A 193 -16.65 -7.88 -25.13
CA LYS A 193 -16.15 -7.49 -26.46
C LYS A 193 -15.50 -8.68 -27.20
N PRO A 194 -15.52 -8.70 -28.56
CA PRO A 194 -15.05 -9.85 -29.34
C PRO A 194 -13.60 -10.29 -29.07
N TRP A 195 -12.72 -9.34 -28.73
CA TRP A 195 -11.29 -9.60 -28.53
C TRP A 195 -11.04 -10.66 -27.44
N PHE A 196 -11.84 -10.69 -26.37
CA PHE A 196 -11.61 -11.57 -25.23
C PHE A 196 -11.80 -13.03 -25.65
N LYS A 197 -12.95 -13.34 -26.28
CA LYS A 197 -13.22 -14.67 -26.84
C LYS A 197 -12.25 -15.06 -27.95
N GLN A 198 -11.81 -14.09 -28.77
CA GLN A 198 -10.80 -14.34 -29.81
C GLN A 198 -9.45 -14.70 -29.21
N SER A 199 -9.02 -14.04 -28.13
CA SER A 199 -7.76 -14.35 -27.44
C SER A 199 -7.75 -15.76 -26.85
N LEU A 200 -8.87 -16.20 -26.25
CA LEU A 200 -9.03 -17.56 -25.74
C LEU A 200 -8.97 -18.61 -26.86
N LYS A 201 -9.51 -18.29 -28.03
CA LYS A 201 -9.47 -19.19 -29.20
C LYS A 201 -8.10 -19.27 -29.88
N ALA A 202 -7.35 -18.19 -29.87
CA ALA A 202 -6.10 -18.06 -30.60
C ALA A 202 -4.92 -18.81 -29.95
N HIS A 203 -5.06 -19.25 -28.70
CA HIS A 203 -3.96 -19.75 -27.89
C HIS A 203 -4.27 -21.11 -27.24
N THR A 204 -3.24 -21.82 -26.83
CA THR A 204 -3.33 -23.08 -26.09
C THR A 204 -2.47 -23.01 -24.83
N PRO A 205 -2.91 -22.28 -23.80
CA PRO A 205 -2.16 -22.12 -22.56
C PRO A 205 -2.20 -23.39 -21.68
N ASP A 206 -1.17 -23.55 -20.85
CA ASP A 206 -1.14 -24.51 -19.75
C ASP A 206 -1.76 -23.91 -18.48
N ILE A 207 -1.75 -22.57 -18.37
CA ILE A 207 -2.28 -21.81 -17.25
C ILE A 207 -2.74 -20.43 -17.75
N ILE A 208 -3.83 -19.93 -17.17
CA ILE A 208 -4.26 -18.53 -17.34
C ILE A 208 -3.94 -17.75 -16.07
N THR A 209 -3.33 -16.58 -16.24
CA THR A 209 -3.00 -15.68 -15.13
C THR A 209 -3.84 -14.41 -15.23
N LEU A 210 -4.62 -14.12 -14.19
CA LEU A 210 -5.32 -12.85 -14.06
C LEU A 210 -4.47 -11.93 -13.19
N ILE A 211 -4.01 -10.82 -13.77
CA ILE A 211 -3.25 -9.79 -13.09
C ILE A 211 -4.16 -8.57 -13.04
N GLY A 212 -4.32 -7.93 -11.90
CA GLY A 212 -5.12 -6.73 -11.88
C GLY A 212 -5.05 -5.96 -10.58
N HIS A 213 -5.19 -4.66 -10.69
CA HIS A 213 -5.42 -3.79 -9.54
C HIS A 213 -6.90 -3.93 -9.13
N ILE A 214 -7.23 -5.11 -8.60
CA ILE A 214 -8.58 -5.53 -8.19
C ILE A 214 -8.42 -6.35 -6.91
N GLY A 215 -9.26 -6.06 -5.91
CA GLY A 215 -9.33 -6.90 -4.71
C GLY A 215 -9.71 -8.32 -5.10
N ILE A 216 -8.96 -9.32 -4.62
CA ILE A 216 -9.14 -10.70 -5.09
C ILE A 216 -10.53 -11.29 -4.78
N ARG A 217 -11.26 -10.69 -3.85
CA ARG A 217 -12.62 -11.11 -3.48
C ARG A 217 -13.73 -10.32 -4.17
N PHE A 218 -13.40 -9.38 -5.06
CA PHE A 218 -14.38 -8.58 -5.78
C PHE A 218 -15.09 -9.40 -6.87
N GLU A 219 -16.31 -8.97 -7.23
CA GLU A 219 -17.15 -9.69 -8.19
C GLU A 219 -16.55 -9.68 -9.60
N GLU A 220 -15.77 -8.65 -9.93
CA GLU A 220 -15.02 -8.55 -11.19
C GLU A 220 -14.14 -9.79 -11.43
N ILE A 221 -13.44 -10.28 -10.40
CA ILE A 221 -12.58 -11.47 -10.52
C ILE A 221 -13.41 -12.71 -10.83
N ARG A 222 -14.53 -12.91 -10.10
CA ARG A 222 -15.45 -14.03 -10.34
C ARG A 222 -16.04 -13.97 -11.75
N THR A 223 -16.40 -12.78 -12.21
CA THR A 223 -16.94 -12.52 -13.54
C THR A 223 -15.94 -12.94 -14.64
N ILE A 224 -14.67 -12.56 -14.51
CA ILE A 224 -13.61 -12.95 -15.46
C ILE A 224 -13.36 -14.47 -15.41
N ILE A 225 -13.27 -15.07 -14.21
CA ILE A 225 -13.09 -16.52 -14.05
C ILE A 225 -14.22 -17.28 -14.72
N ASN A 226 -15.48 -16.87 -14.51
CA ASN A 226 -16.64 -17.51 -15.12
C ASN A 226 -16.60 -17.44 -16.66
N ALA A 227 -16.19 -16.29 -17.21
CA ALA A 227 -16.04 -16.12 -18.66
C ALA A 227 -14.92 -17.02 -19.23
N ILE A 228 -13.82 -17.21 -18.51
CA ILE A 228 -12.76 -18.17 -18.88
C ILE A 228 -13.28 -19.59 -18.80
N ARG A 229 -13.94 -19.96 -17.70
CA ARG A 229 -14.47 -21.31 -17.45
C ARG A 229 -15.47 -21.75 -18.52
N ALA A 230 -16.24 -20.82 -19.07
CA ALA A 230 -17.15 -21.08 -20.18
C ALA A 230 -16.42 -21.56 -21.47
N TYR A 231 -15.13 -21.27 -21.62
CA TYR A 231 -14.29 -21.72 -22.74
C TYR A 231 -13.30 -22.82 -22.34
N TYR A 232 -12.69 -22.70 -21.15
CA TYR A 232 -11.76 -23.64 -20.55
C TYR A 232 -12.25 -24.13 -19.17
N PRO A 233 -13.08 -25.20 -19.13
CA PRO A 233 -13.69 -25.66 -17.89
C PRO A 233 -12.70 -26.09 -16.80
N THR A 234 -11.51 -26.58 -17.20
CA THR A 234 -10.53 -27.17 -16.27
C THR A 234 -9.14 -26.54 -16.36
N ILE A 235 -8.96 -25.38 -17.02
CA ILE A 235 -7.62 -24.78 -17.06
C ILE A 235 -7.21 -24.26 -15.68
N PRO A 236 -5.97 -24.45 -15.22
CA PRO A 236 -5.47 -23.76 -14.04
C PRO A 236 -5.58 -22.23 -14.19
N ILE A 237 -6.08 -21.55 -13.15
CA ILE A 237 -6.16 -20.08 -13.10
C ILE A 237 -5.44 -19.59 -11.85
N THR A 238 -4.57 -18.61 -12.01
CA THR A 238 -3.92 -17.89 -10.90
C THR A 238 -4.28 -16.43 -10.95
N VAL A 239 -4.77 -15.88 -9.85
CA VAL A 239 -5.13 -14.47 -9.72
C VAL A 239 -4.10 -13.73 -8.87
N LEU A 240 -3.63 -12.59 -9.33
CA LEU A 240 -2.77 -11.67 -8.58
C LEU A 240 -3.49 -10.33 -8.53
N GLY A 241 -3.96 -9.96 -7.32
CA GLY A 241 -4.79 -8.78 -7.08
C GLY A 241 -4.06 -7.65 -6.36
N GLY A 242 -4.81 -6.69 -5.83
CA GLY A 242 -4.32 -5.51 -5.12
C GLY A 242 -5.47 -4.63 -4.66
N HIS A 243 -5.22 -3.34 -4.45
CA HIS A 243 -6.19 -2.29 -4.14
C HIS A 243 -6.69 -2.24 -2.70
N THR A 244 -6.87 -3.39 -2.06
CA THR A 244 -7.47 -3.44 -0.71
C THR A 244 -6.44 -3.39 0.40
N HIS A 245 -5.15 -3.35 0.05
CA HIS A 245 -4.05 -3.08 0.97
C HIS A 245 -3.80 -4.18 2.03
N ILE A 246 -4.31 -5.40 1.81
CA ILE A 246 -4.23 -6.51 2.77
C ILE A 246 -3.44 -7.71 2.24
N ARG A 247 -2.94 -8.53 3.15
CA ARG A 247 -2.52 -9.91 2.85
C ARG A 247 -3.77 -10.77 2.75
N ASP A 248 -4.01 -11.41 1.61
CA ASP A 248 -5.16 -12.31 1.45
C ASP A 248 -4.90 -13.42 0.43
N PHE A 249 -5.63 -14.52 0.58
CA PHE A 249 -5.63 -15.65 -0.33
C PHE A 249 -7.06 -16.18 -0.49
N ALA A 250 -7.53 -16.24 -1.74
CA ALA A 250 -8.88 -16.66 -2.08
C ALA A 250 -8.84 -17.91 -2.96
N VAL A 251 -9.69 -18.89 -2.65
CA VAL A 251 -9.89 -20.08 -3.48
C VAL A 251 -11.25 -19.99 -4.18
N TYR A 252 -11.23 -20.04 -5.50
CA TYR A 252 -12.45 -19.93 -6.31
C TYR A 252 -12.99 -21.32 -6.68
N ASP A 253 -12.10 -22.25 -7.03
CA ASP A 253 -12.41 -23.65 -7.30
C ASP A 253 -11.13 -24.51 -7.11
N GLY A 254 -11.24 -25.83 -7.31
CA GLY A 254 -10.09 -26.75 -7.14
C GLY A 254 -8.92 -26.53 -8.11
N ARG A 255 -9.04 -25.58 -9.05
CA ARG A 255 -8.08 -25.22 -10.10
C ARG A 255 -7.98 -23.71 -10.31
N ALA A 256 -8.49 -22.89 -9.39
CA ALA A 256 -8.37 -21.44 -9.42
C ALA A 256 -8.19 -20.88 -8.01
N ALA A 257 -7.11 -20.10 -7.81
CA ALA A 257 -6.86 -19.39 -6.56
C ALA A 257 -6.16 -18.05 -6.81
N GLY A 258 -6.22 -17.14 -5.84
CA GLY A 258 -5.70 -15.79 -5.93
C GLY A 258 -4.96 -15.32 -4.70
N ILE A 259 -3.98 -14.43 -4.89
CA ILE A 259 -3.19 -13.80 -3.83
C ILE A 259 -3.27 -12.27 -3.90
N GLU A 260 -3.32 -11.63 -2.73
CA GLU A 260 -3.12 -10.19 -2.55
C GLU A 260 -1.97 -9.97 -1.55
N SER A 261 -1.07 -9.04 -1.86
CA SER A 261 0.24 -8.95 -1.22
C SER A 261 0.42 -7.69 -0.37
N GLY A 262 -0.59 -7.28 0.39
CA GLY A 262 -0.48 -6.17 1.34
C GLY A 262 -0.31 -4.81 0.65
N ARG A 263 0.56 -3.96 1.20
CA ARG A 263 0.80 -2.58 0.77
C ARG A 263 2.20 -2.10 1.13
N TYR A 264 2.56 -0.91 0.62
CA TYR A 264 3.66 -0.05 1.06
C TYR A 264 5.01 -0.76 1.09
N MET A 265 5.15 -1.70 0.17
CA MET A 265 6.26 -2.65 0.13
C MET A 265 6.43 -3.49 1.41
N GLU A 266 5.58 -3.44 2.44
CA GLU A 266 5.72 -4.20 3.69
C GLU A 266 5.72 -5.73 3.47
N THR A 267 5.10 -6.16 2.37
CA THR A 267 4.86 -7.55 2.04
C THR A 267 5.28 -7.88 0.62
N ILE A 268 5.98 -9.01 0.46
CA ILE A 268 6.18 -9.67 -0.83
C ILE A 268 5.44 -10.99 -0.82
N GLY A 269 4.48 -11.17 -1.71
CA GLY A 269 3.77 -12.45 -1.87
C GLY A 269 4.60 -13.46 -2.65
N PHE A 270 4.60 -14.70 -2.18
CA PHE A 270 5.04 -15.86 -2.95
C PHE A 270 3.85 -16.81 -3.16
N PHE A 271 3.48 -17.04 -4.41
CA PHE A 271 2.36 -17.89 -4.80
C PHE A 271 2.84 -18.97 -5.75
N SER A 272 2.45 -20.23 -5.51
CA SER A 272 2.75 -21.33 -6.42
C SER A 272 1.54 -22.21 -6.71
N ALA A 273 1.56 -22.81 -7.90
CA ALA A 273 0.60 -23.79 -8.37
C ALA A 273 1.34 -25.04 -8.85
N ASP A 274 0.99 -26.19 -8.30
CA ASP A 274 1.60 -27.48 -8.58
C ASP A 274 0.60 -28.49 -9.15
N GLY A 275 1.02 -29.26 -10.14
CA GLY A 275 0.16 -30.20 -10.86
C GLY A 275 -0.65 -29.54 -11.97
N ILE A 276 -0.18 -28.42 -12.55
CA ILE A 276 -0.91 -27.68 -13.60
C ILE A 276 -1.12 -28.53 -14.87
N TYR A 277 -0.25 -29.51 -15.10
CA TYR A 277 -0.32 -30.43 -16.24
C TYR A 277 -1.28 -31.61 -16.03
N LYS A 278 -1.88 -31.75 -14.83
CA LYS A 278 -2.90 -32.77 -14.60
C LYS A 278 -4.14 -32.42 -15.43
N PRO A 279 -4.66 -33.34 -16.26
CA PRO A 279 -5.80 -33.05 -17.13
C PRO A 279 -7.08 -32.75 -16.34
N ASN A 280 -7.26 -33.47 -15.21
CA ASN A 280 -8.44 -33.40 -14.36
C ASN A 280 -8.05 -33.38 -12.86
N GLY A 281 -9.03 -33.10 -12.00
CA GLY A 281 -8.87 -33.10 -10.54
C GLY A 281 -8.28 -31.79 -10.00
N ASN A 282 -8.20 -31.71 -8.67
CA ASN A 282 -7.69 -30.50 -8.01
C ASN A 282 -6.17 -30.40 -8.15
N ILE A 283 -5.68 -29.16 -8.23
CA ILE A 283 -4.25 -28.84 -8.16
C ILE A 283 -3.91 -28.32 -6.77
N THR A 284 -2.61 -28.27 -6.46
CA THR A 284 -2.16 -27.75 -5.17
C THR A 284 -1.71 -26.32 -5.33
N PHE A 285 -2.31 -25.43 -4.56
CA PHE A 285 -1.83 -24.06 -4.42
C PHE A 285 -1.02 -23.91 -3.13
N SER A 286 -0.07 -23.00 -3.11
CA SER A 286 0.61 -22.60 -1.88
C SER A 286 0.91 -21.12 -1.89
N ARG A 287 0.80 -20.49 -0.72
CA ARG A 287 1.00 -19.05 -0.53
C ARG A 287 1.89 -18.78 0.68
N ARG A 288 2.70 -17.73 0.58
CA ARG A 288 3.49 -17.18 1.68
C ARG A 288 3.57 -15.66 1.56
N TYR A 289 3.37 -14.94 2.65
CA TYR A 289 3.60 -13.50 2.74
C TYR A 289 4.94 -13.26 3.44
N LEU A 290 5.87 -12.66 2.72
CA LEU A 290 7.21 -12.40 3.23
C LEU A 290 7.27 -10.96 3.71
N ASP A 291 7.74 -10.76 4.93
CA ASP A 291 8.13 -9.43 5.37
C ASP A 291 9.26 -8.87 4.50
N GLN A 292 9.15 -7.59 4.16
CA GLN A 292 10.12 -6.89 3.32
C GLN A 292 11.38 -6.46 4.09
N ASN A 293 12.14 -7.45 4.56
CA ASN A 293 13.44 -7.22 5.18
C ASN A 293 14.51 -8.19 4.65
N ARG A 294 15.77 -7.83 4.90
CA ARG A 294 16.91 -8.65 4.45
C ARG A 294 16.89 -10.04 5.04
N ALA A 295 16.48 -10.22 6.29
CA ALA A 295 16.55 -11.51 6.96
C ALA A 295 15.63 -12.53 6.27
N SER A 296 14.39 -12.15 5.97
CA SER A 296 13.47 -12.94 5.15
C SER A 296 14.03 -13.20 3.75
N TYR A 297 14.53 -12.16 3.06
CA TYR A 297 15.10 -12.34 1.73
C TYR A 297 16.31 -13.28 1.67
N ILE A 298 17.24 -13.16 2.62
CA ILE A 298 18.45 -13.99 2.71
C ILE A 298 18.09 -15.44 3.02
N TYR A 299 17.13 -15.67 3.91
CA TYR A 299 16.65 -17.00 4.24
C TYR A 299 16.06 -17.70 3.01
N HIS A 300 15.11 -17.06 2.34
CA HIS A 300 14.35 -17.69 1.24
C HIS A 300 15.18 -17.89 -0.04
N SER A 301 16.07 -16.94 -0.35
CA SER A 301 16.76 -16.91 -1.65
C SER A 301 18.13 -17.60 -1.65
N VAL A 302 18.89 -17.49 -0.57
CA VAL A 302 20.27 -18.03 -0.48
C VAL A 302 20.49 -18.96 0.72
N GLY A 303 19.41 -19.40 1.39
CA GLY A 303 19.45 -20.37 2.48
C GLY A 303 20.23 -19.85 3.68
N GLY A 304 20.02 -18.59 4.05
CA GLY A 304 20.69 -17.96 5.20
C GLY A 304 22.12 -17.45 4.91
N LYS A 305 22.67 -17.70 3.72
CA LYS A 305 24.06 -17.36 3.37
C LYS A 305 24.18 -15.88 2.95
N ALA A 306 24.15 -14.97 3.92
CA ALA A 306 24.17 -13.51 3.70
C ALA A 306 25.25 -13.02 2.70
N LYS A 307 26.46 -13.59 2.74
CA LYS A 307 27.56 -13.24 1.82
C LYS A 307 27.25 -13.50 0.33
N LYS A 308 26.24 -14.33 0.04
CA LYS A 308 25.80 -14.66 -1.32
C LYS A 308 24.58 -13.85 -1.79
N PHE A 309 24.00 -13.03 -0.93
CA PHE A 309 22.74 -12.36 -1.21
C PHE A 309 22.90 -11.22 -2.22
N ASP A 310 23.77 -10.26 -1.92
CA ASP A 310 23.83 -9.02 -2.68
C ASP A 310 24.19 -9.22 -4.15
N THR A 311 23.59 -8.41 -5.01
CA THR A 311 23.96 -8.28 -6.43
C THR A 311 24.52 -6.89 -6.71
N HIS A 312 25.38 -6.77 -7.71
CA HIS A 312 25.97 -5.47 -8.09
C HIS A 312 24.92 -4.42 -8.46
N VAL A 313 23.93 -4.82 -9.27
CA VAL A 313 22.82 -3.93 -9.68
C VAL A 313 21.97 -3.54 -8.48
N GLY A 314 21.67 -4.49 -7.58
CA GLY A 314 21.00 -4.17 -6.35
C GLY A 314 21.74 -3.06 -5.57
N LYS A 315 23.03 -3.24 -5.30
CA LYS A 315 23.82 -2.22 -4.56
C LYS A 315 23.79 -0.85 -5.25
N LYS A 316 23.75 -0.81 -6.58
CA LYS A 316 23.59 0.43 -7.34
C LYS A 316 22.21 1.07 -7.14
N ILE A 317 21.14 0.29 -7.12
CA ILE A 317 19.78 0.78 -6.86
C ILE A 317 19.70 1.40 -5.47
N SER A 318 20.13 0.68 -4.43
CA SER A 318 20.15 1.18 -3.04
C SER A 318 20.93 2.51 -2.94
N LYS A 319 22.11 2.60 -3.57
CA LYS A 319 22.90 3.85 -3.63
C LYS A 319 22.18 4.97 -4.39
N LYS A 320 21.43 4.65 -5.45
CA LYS A 320 20.66 5.64 -6.21
C LYS A 320 19.53 6.20 -5.35
N ILE A 321 18.82 5.36 -4.61
CA ILE A 321 17.77 5.78 -3.67
C ILE A 321 18.33 6.76 -2.63
N SER A 322 19.45 6.42 -1.98
CA SER A 322 20.05 7.33 -0.99
C SER A 322 20.48 8.67 -1.60
N LYS A 323 20.92 8.69 -2.87
CA LYS A 323 21.22 9.94 -3.59
C LYS A 323 19.96 10.75 -3.89
N LEU A 324 18.86 10.09 -4.28
CA LEU A 324 17.58 10.73 -4.53
C LEU A 324 17.00 11.34 -3.25
N ARG A 325 16.95 10.59 -2.14
CA ARG A 325 16.56 11.11 -0.82
C ARG A 325 17.29 12.39 -0.45
N LYS A 326 18.61 12.40 -0.63
CA LYS A 326 19.44 13.58 -0.36
C LYS A 326 19.13 14.74 -1.31
N LYS A 327 18.99 14.47 -2.61
CA LYS A 327 18.69 15.48 -3.64
C LYS A 327 17.32 16.13 -3.40
N LEU A 328 16.35 15.34 -2.97
CA LEU A 328 14.96 15.74 -2.75
C LEU A 328 14.69 16.20 -1.31
N HIS A 329 15.74 16.28 -0.47
CA HIS A 329 15.64 16.71 0.93
C HIS A 329 14.62 15.91 1.78
N LEU A 330 14.38 14.64 1.45
CA LEU A 330 13.34 13.83 2.11
C LEU A 330 13.58 13.60 3.61
N SER A 331 14.84 13.59 4.02
CA SER A 331 15.23 13.48 5.43
C SER A 331 15.23 14.83 6.17
N GLN A 332 14.77 15.92 5.56
CA GLN A 332 14.65 17.22 6.24
C GLN A 332 13.65 17.11 7.39
N HIS A 333 14.07 17.50 8.60
CA HIS A 333 13.18 17.57 9.75
C HIS A 333 12.19 18.72 9.59
N LEU A 334 10.91 18.44 9.81
CA LEU A 334 9.85 19.45 9.88
C LEU A 334 9.52 19.82 11.33
N GLY A 335 9.64 18.85 12.25
CA GLY A 335 9.42 19.00 13.68
C GLY A 335 9.55 17.67 14.42
N CYS A 336 9.28 17.65 15.72
CA CYS A 336 9.35 16.46 16.57
C CYS A 336 7.96 16.05 17.05
N ALA A 337 7.47 14.89 16.60
CA ALA A 337 6.22 14.32 17.07
C ALA A 337 6.34 13.98 18.57
N PRO A 338 5.50 14.56 19.45
CA PRO A 338 5.64 14.39 20.90
C PRO A 338 5.34 12.97 21.39
N LYS A 339 4.52 12.25 20.63
CA LYS A 339 4.12 10.85 20.85
C LYS A 339 3.77 10.21 19.50
N THR A 340 3.62 8.89 19.49
CA THR A 340 3.09 8.16 18.34
C THR A 340 1.59 8.43 18.21
N TYR A 341 1.12 8.67 16.99
CA TYR A 341 -0.29 8.75 16.62
C TYR A 341 -0.63 7.65 15.62
N PRO A 342 -1.24 6.54 16.07
CA PRO A 342 -1.58 5.45 15.18
C PRO A 342 -2.75 5.76 14.26
N LEU A 343 -2.73 5.17 13.07
CA LEU A 343 -3.78 5.18 12.07
C LEU A 343 -4.93 4.25 12.46
N GLU A 344 -4.61 2.97 12.73
CA GLU A 344 -5.62 1.92 12.88
C GLU A 344 -5.44 1.07 14.15
N SER A 345 -4.42 1.29 14.99
CA SER A 345 -4.22 0.49 16.21
C SER A 345 -4.94 1.00 17.45
N VAL A 346 -5.69 2.09 17.32
CA VAL A 346 -6.59 2.65 18.34
C VAL A 346 -7.89 3.16 17.68
N PRO A 347 -9.03 3.24 18.40
CA PRO A 347 -10.25 3.84 17.88
C PRO A 347 -10.05 5.28 17.42
N VAL A 348 -10.81 5.73 16.42
CA VAL A 348 -10.71 7.11 15.88
C VAL A 348 -11.04 8.20 16.91
N THR A 349 -11.70 7.85 18.01
CA THR A 349 -12.04 8.75 19.12
C THR A 349 -10.94 8.83 20.18
N ASP A 350 -9.91 7.98 20.12
CA ASP A 350 -8.81 7.96 21.08
C ASP A 350 -7.92 9.21 20.92
N GLU A 351 -7.40 9.74 22.03
CA GLU A 351 -6.52 10.92 22.05
C GLU A 351 -5.16 10.72 21.34
N SER A 352 -4.77 9.47 21.10
CA SER A 352 -3.61 9.11 20.29
C SER A 352 -3.95 8.87 18.82
N SER A 353 -5.22 8.83 18.42
CA SER A 353 -5.55 8.61 17.00
C SER A 353 -5.10 9.77 16.12
N VAL A 354 -4.45 9.45 14.99
CA VAL A 354 -4.10 10.45 13.97
C VAL A 354 -5.33 11.13 13.38
N TYR A 355 -6.48 10.43 13.33
CA TYR A 355 -7.76 10.98 12.87
C TYR A 355 -8.32 12.02 13.83
N ARG A 356 -8.14 11.79 15.14
CA ARG A 356 -8.49 12.78 16.15
C ARG A 356 -7.52 13.97 16.11
N LEU A 357 -6.23 13.72 15.90
CA LEU A 357 -5.22 14.78 15.77
C LEU A 357 -5.57 15.73 14.61
N ILE A 358 -5.86 15.20 13.41
CA ILE A 358 -6.19 16.05 12.25
C ILE A 358 -7.45 16.88 12.48
N THR A 359 -8.52 16.27 13.00
CA THR A 359 -9.83 16.93 13.15
C THR A 359 -9.92 17.88 14.34
N GLN A 360 -9.26 17.57 15.46
CA GLN A 360 -9.39 18.34 16.70
C GLN A 360 -8.25 19.35 16.91
N GLU A 361 -7.12 19.18 16.22
CA GLU A 361 -5.97 20.09 16.38
C GLU A 361 -5.45 20.67 15.09
N VAL A 362 -5.09 19.83 14.11
CA VAL A 362 -4.38 20.29 12.91
C VAL A 362 -5.24 21.25 12.10
N LEU A 363 -6.45 20.84 11.69
CA LEU A 363 -7.33 21.69 10.89
C LEU A 363 -7.78 22.95 11.66
N PRO A 364 -8.25 22.86 12.92
CA PRO A 364 -8.59 24.05 13.71
C PRO A 364 -7.46 25.08 13.83
N LYS A 365 -6.20 24.63 13.97
CA LYS A 365 -5.05 25.53 14.15
C LYS A 365 -4.43 26.03 12.85
N THR A 366 -4.85 25.52 11.70
CA THR A 366 -4.25 25.86 10.39
C THR A 366 -5.22 26.56 9.44
N ILE A 367 -6.46 26.09 9.32
CA ILE A 367 -7.40 26.57 8.29
C ILE A 367 -8.65 27.25 8.85
N ALA A 368 -8.86 27.25 10.17
CA ALA A 368 -9.99 27.94 10.77
C ALA A 368 -9.90 29.45 10.55
N ASP A 369 -11.00 30.08 10.13
CA ASP A 369 -11.08 31.52 9.92
C ASP A 369 -11.46 32.19 11.25
N THR A 370 -10.47 32.73 11.95
CA THR A 370 -10.65 33.35 13.28
C THR A 370 -11.46 34.65 13.25
N ASN A 371 -11.78 35.20 12.07
CA ASN A 371 -12.61 36.40 11.94
C ASN A 371 -14.11 36.07 11.95
N ARG A 372 -14.48 34.79 11.84
CA ARG A 372 -15.87 34.35 11.80
C ARG A 372 -16.40 34.03 13.19
N LYS A 373 -17.68 34.33 13.39
CA LYS A 373 -18.38 34.11 14.67
C LYS A 373 -18.91 32.68 14.82
N ASN A 374 -19.16 32.00 13.70
CA ASN A 374 -19.71 30.65 13.68
C ASN A 374 -18.65 29.65 14.16
N VAL A 375 -19.09 28.58 14.80
CA VAL A 375 -18.17 27.50 15.22
C VAL A 375 -17.74 26.74 13.95
N PRO A 376 -16.44 26.50 13.74
CA PRO A 376 -15.99 25.68 12.62
C PRO A 376 -16.23 24.20 12.90
N TYR A 377 -16.76 23.47 11.92
CA TYR A 377 -16.94 22.03 11.94
C TYR A 377 -16.12 21.39 10.83
N PHE A 378 -15.13 20.57 11.20
CA PHE A 378 -14.22 19.96 10.25
C PHE A 378 -14.70 18.55 9.91
N LEU A 379 -14.91 18.28 8.63
CA LEU A 379 -15.17 16.95 8.08
C LEU A 379 -13.98 16.53 7.23
N TYR A 380 -13.51 15.30 7.44
CA TYR A 380 -12.32 14.81 6.77
C TYR A 380 -12.51 13.37 6.33
N ASN A 381 -12.03 13.05 5.13
CA ASN A 381 -12.07 11.70 4.62
C ASN A 381 -10.92 10.87 5.18
N SER A 382 -11.25 9.71 5.75
CA SER A 382 -10.25 8.85 6.41
C SER A 382 -9.17 8.35 5.45
N GLY A 383 -9.50 8.16 4.17
CA GLY A 383 -8.56 7.77 3.13
C GLY A 383 -7.47 8.81 2.84
N GLY A 384 -7.68 10.06 3.25
CA GLY A 384 -6.71 11.16 3.18
C GLY A 384 -5.56 11.07 4.18
N VAL A 385 -5.62 10.14 5.15
CA VAL A 385 -4.48 9.79 6.01
C VAL A 385 -4.06 8.36 5.69
N ARG A 386 -2.78 8.16 5.40
CA ARG A 386 -2.24 6.92 4.82
C ARG A 386 -1.35 6.13 5.76
N TYR A 387 -0.79 6.75 6.80
CA TYR A 387 0.21 6.11 7.64
C TYR A 387 0.23 6.63 9.07
N ASP A 388 0.90 5.91 9.96
CA ASP A 388 1.10 6.31 11.35
C ASP A 388 2.07 7.49 11.45
N ILE A 389 1.94 8.28 12.52
CA ILE A 389 2.99 9.20 12.94
C ILE A 389 3.73 8.55 14.11
N TYR A 390 5.02 8.29 13.98
CA TYR A 390 5.83 7.79 15.08
C TYR A 390 6.38 8.93 15.93
N GLN A 391 6.53 8.70 17.24
CA GLN A 391 7.21 9.63 18.14
C GLN A 391 8.63 9.92 17.64
N GLY A 392 9.06 11.18 17.73
CA GLY A 392 10.40 11.61 17.35
C GLY A 392 10.43 12.40 16.04
N PRO A 393 11.54 12.33 15.27
CA PRO A 393 11.70 13.15 14.07
C PRO A 393 10.62 12.91 13.02
N PHE A 394 9.89 13.97 12.67
CA PHE A 394 8.95 13.98 11.58
C PHE A 394 9.56 14.72 10.39
N THR A 395 9.79 13.99 9.30
CA THR A 395 10.50 14.48 8.12
C THR A 395 9.59 14.82 6.97
N LEU A 396 10.15 15.43 5.91
CA LEU A 396 9.45 15.63 4.65
C LEU A 396 8.93 14.32 4.06
N SER A 397 9.72 13.23 4.11
CA SER A 397 9.23 11.90 3.67
C SER A 397 8.03 11.44 4.50
N ASN A 398 8.09 11.59 5.83
CA ASN A 398 6.97 11.18 6.69
C ASN A 398 5.69 11.97 6.43
N MET A 399 5.80 13.23 6.00
CA MET A 399 4.65 14.03 5.61
C MET A 399 3.95 13.43 4.37
N TYR A 400 4.70 13.07 3.33
CA TYR A 400 4.13 12.42 2.15
C TYR A 400 3.62 11.00 2.46
N GLN A 401 4.30 10.26 3.35
CA GLN A 401 3.82 8.97 3.84
C GLN A 401 2.49 9.10 4.60
N LEU A 402 2.33 10.16 5.38
CA LEU A 402 1.12 10.43 6.16
C LEU A 402 -0.04 10.91 5.28
N SER A 403 0.20 11.87 4.41
CA SER A 403 -0.83 12.59 3.67
C SER A 403 -0.28 13.06 2.32
N PRO A 404 -0.23 12.20 1.31
CA PRO A 404 0.42 12.50 0.04
C PRO A 404 -0.40 13.43 -0.83
N PHE A 405 -1.72 13.52 -0.69
CA PHE A 405 -2.56 14.20 -1.68
C PHE A 405 -2.48 15.74 -1.62
N GLU A 406 -3.10 16.39 -2.60
CA GLU A 406 -3.13 17.86 -2.73
C GLU A 406 -4.55 18.43 -2.76
N ASP A 407 -5.54 17.64 -2.33
CA ASP A 407 -6.93 18.06 -2.20
C ASP A 407 -7.01 19.39 -1.43
N ALA A 408 -7.76 20.34 -2.00
CA ALA A 408 -7.95 21.65 -1.42
C ALA A 408 -9.03 21.62 -0.34
N PHE A 409 -9.00 22.59 0.57
CA PHE A 409 -10.06 22.78 1.54
C PHE A 409 -11.13 23.74 1.04
N TYR A 410 -12.39 23.34 1.14
CA TYR A 410 -13.56 24.18 0.92
C TYR A 410 -14.30 24.43 2.23
N ARG A 411 -15.17 25.44 2.23
CA ARG A 411 -16.04 25.77 3.35
C ARG A 411 -17.48 26.04 2.91
N ILE A 412 -18.47 25.52 3.63
CA ILE A 412 -19.88 25.93 3.48
C ILE A 412 -20.27 26.75 4.71
N ASP A 413 -20.73 27.97 4.46
CA ASP A 413 -21.02 28.95 5.50
C ASP A 413 -22.45 28.81 6.05
N ASN A 414 -22.63 29.17 7.32
CA ASN A 414 -23.96 29.40 7.93
C ASN A 414 -24.91 28.18 7.90
N VAL A 415 -24.40 26.99 8.21
CA VAL A 415 -25.21 25.77 8.30
C VAL A 415 -25.83 25.68 9.70
N PRO A 416 -27.15 25.43 9.84
CA PRO A 416 -27.74 25.16 11.15
C PRO A 416 -27.09 23.97 11.86
N LEU A 417 -26.83 24.09 13.16
CA LEU A 417 -26.21 23.06 13.98
C LEU A 417 -27.00 21.75 13.94
N SER A 418 -28.34 21.84 13.93
CA SER A 418 -29.24 20.69 13.75
C SER A 418 -28.97 19.88 12.49
N THR A 419 -28.56 20.56 11.40
CA THR A 419 -28.20 19.93 10.13
C THR A 419 -26.79 19.37 10.20
N ALA A 420 -25.83 20.14 10.73
CA ALA A 420 -24.44 19.72 10.85
C ALA A 420 -24.27 18.41 11.63
N ARG A 421 -25.03 18.23 12.72
CA ARG A 421 -25.07 16.99 13.52
C ARG A 421 -25.45 15.74 12.72
N LYS A 422 -26.19 15.88 11.63
CA LYS A 422 -26.68 14.76 10.80
C LYS A 422 -25.69 14.36 9.69
N LEU A 423 -24.75 15.23 9.34
CA LEU A 423 -23.90 15.05 8.15
C LEU A 423 -22.96 13.86 8.26
N LEU A 424 -22.15 13.80 9.31
CA LEU A 424 -21.14 12.76 9.47
C LEU A 424 -21.76 11.33 9.49
N PRO A 425 -22.87 11.07 10.21
CA PRO A 425 -23.56 9.79 10.12
C PRO A 425 -24.11 9.47 8.72
N VAL A 426 -24.64 10.45 7.98
CA VAL A 426 -25.16 10.23 6.62
C VAL A 426 -24.02 9.90 5.65
N LEU A 427 -22.95 10.71 5.66
CA LEU A 427 -21.76 10.48 4.85
C LEU A 427 -21.15 9.10 5.12
N ASN A 428 -21.07 8.67 6.38
CA ASN A 428 -20.56 7.36 6.74
C ASN A 428 -21.48 6.19 6.34
N ARG A 429 -22.79 6.41 6.17
CA ARG A 429 -23.71 5.41 5.62
C ARG A 429 -23.64 5.31 4.11
N GLU A 430 -23.50 6.43 3.42
CA GLU A 430 -23.26 6.44 1.96
C GLU A 430 -21.88 5.87 1.63
N GLY A 431 -20.93 6.02 2.57
CA GLY A 431 -19.55 5.60 2.44
C GLY A 431 -18.74 6.56 1.58
N GLU A 432 -17.44 6.27 1.49
CA GLU A 432 -16.66 6.66 0.32
C GLU A 432 -17.26 5.98 -0.90
N MET A 433 -17.07 6.53 -2.10
CA MET A 433 -17.37 5.81 -3.34
C MET A 433 -16.61 4.46 -3.37
N LYS A 434 -17.25 3.42 -2.83
CA LYS A 434 -16.89 1.99 -2.77
C LYS A 434 -15.43 1.59 -2.41
N LYS A 435 -14.67 2.36 -1.64
CA LYS A 435 -13.28 1.96 -1.29
C LYS A 435 -13.15 1.01 -0.08
N ARG A 436 -14.15 0.86 0.79
CA ARG A 436 -13.98 0.11 2.07
C ARG A 436 -15.15 -0.73 2.56
N SER A 437 -16.17 -1.00 1.76
CA SER A 437 -17.37 -1.68 2.26
C SER A 437 -17.34 -3.21 2.26
N ILE A 438 -16.24 -3.86 1.89
CA ILE A 438 -16.23 -5.32 1.84
C ILE A 438 -14.95 -5.87 2.47
N ILE A 439 -15.16 -6.63 3.54
CA ILE A 439 -14.24 -7.58 4.18
C ILE A 439 -13.24 -6.99 5.17
N LEU A 440 -13.71 -6.70 6.39
CA LEU A 440 -12.94 -6.94 7.63
C LEU A 440 -13.88 -7.19 8.83
N SER A 441 -15.06 -7.76 8.56
CA SER A 441 -15.98 -8.25 9.59
C SER A 441 -15.60 -9.65 10.09
N GLN A 442 -14.34 -10.07 9.97
CA GLN A 442 -13.89 -11.28 10.64
C GLN A 442 -13.35 -10.90 12.01
N GLU A 443 -14.18 -11.19 13.01
CA GLU A 443 -13.78 -11.30 14.41
C GLU A 443 -12.41 -11.98 14.50
N PHE A 444 -11.41 -11.21 14.96
CA PHE A 444 -10.14 -11.75 15.43
C PHE A 444 -10.42 -12.59 16.68
N HIS A 445 -10.84 -13.84 16.51
CA HIS A 445 -10.72 -14.82 17.58
C HIS A 445 -9.23 -15.15 17.71
N GLN A 446 -8.60 -14.54 18.72
CA GLN A 446 -7.25 -14.85 19.17
C GLN A 446 -7.17 -16.33 19.55
N SER A 447 -6.76 -17.19 18.62
CA SER A 447 -6.18 -18.47 18.98
C SER A 447 -4.79 -18.20 19.52
N PHE A 448 -4.69 -18.05 20.85
CA PHE A 448 -3.41 -18.04 21.56
C PHE A 448 -2.73 -19.40 21.35
N TYR A 449 -1.82 -19.48 20.39
CA TYR A 449 -0.81 -20.54 20.43
C TYR A 449 0.01 -20.31 21.69
N THR A 450 0.05 -21.30 22.59
CA THR A 450 0.99 -21.33 23.71
C THR A 450 2.41 -21.41 23.14
N LEU A 451 3.00 -20.24 22.86
CA LEU A 451 4.37 -20.12 22.42
C LEU A 451 5.31 -20.22 23.62
N ASP A 452 6.42 -20.92 23.40
CA ASP A 452 7.54 -20.98 24.33
C ASP A 452 8.00 -19.55 24.69
N SER A 453 8.00 -19.24 25.99
CA SER A 453 8.35 -17.95 26.60
C SER A 453 9.74 -17.39 26.24
N SER A 454 10.58 -18.18 25.55
CA SER A 454 11.93 -17.81 25.09
C SER A 454 11.97 -17.04 23.77
N VAL A 455 10.88 -16.98 22.99
CA VAL A 455 10.85 -16.35 21.65
C VAL A 455 10.19 -14.97 21.71
N GLN A 456 11.00 -13.91 21.68
CA GLN A 456 10.51 -12.54 21.54
C GLN A 456 10.05 -12.31 20.09
N LEU A 457 8.74 -12.23 19.88
CA LEU A 457 8.12 -11.93 18.58
C LEU A 457 7.98 -10.42 18.38
N THR A 458 8.08 -9.97 17.13
CA THR A 458 7.79 -8.58 16.76
C THR A 458 6.30 -8.40 16.46
N PRO A 459 5.72 -7.21 16.71
CA PRO A 459 4.41 -6.86 16.17
C PRO A 459 4.42 -6.92 14.64
N GLY A 460 3.35 -7.42 14.04
CA GLY A 460 3.23 -7.57 12.60
C GLY A 460 1.93 -8.26 12.20
N TYR A 461 1.85 -8.62 10.92
CA TYR A 461 0.67 -9.29 10.37
C TYR A 461 0.52 -10.72 10.88
N VAL A 462 -0.71 -11.08 11.26
CA VAL A 462 -1.14 -12.46 11.51
C VAL A 462 -2.35 -12.70 10.60
N THR A 463 -2.06 -13.14 9.38
CA THR A 463 -3.01 -13.21 8.28
C THR A 463 -3.91 -14.43 8.42
N LYS A 464 -5.22 -14.25 8.23
CA LYS A 464 -6.20 -15.33 8.10
C LYS A 464 -6.88 -15.22 6.74
N ASP A 465 -6.78 -16.27 5.95
CA ASP A 465 -7.32 -16.36 4.60
C ASP A 465 -8.00 -17.73 4.37
N ASP A 466 -8.38 -18.05 3.13
CA ASP A 466 -9.08 -19.32 2.83
C ASP A 466 -8.23 -20.57 3.16
N TYR A 467 -6.91 -20.42 3.30
CA TYR A 467 -5.95 -21.47 3.66
C TYR A 467 -5.53 -21.40 5.14
N GLY A 468 -6.30 -20.72 5.98
CA GLY A 468 -6.07 -20.65 7.43
C GLY A 468 -5.11 -19.52 7.81
N THR A 469 -4.31 -19.74 8.86
CA THR A 469 -3.49 -18.68 9.49
C THR A 469 -1.99 -18.88 9.34
N ASP A 470 -1.57 -19.77 8.45
CA ASP A 470 -0.17 -20.16 8.34
C ASP A 470 0.60 -19.36 7.29
N GLY A 471 -0.05 -18.41 6.60
CA GLY A 471 0.45 -17.70 5.41
C GLY A 471 1.66 -16.80 5.61
N ASP A 472 1.85 -16.18 6.77
CA ASP A 472 3.01 -15.31 7.01
C ASP A 472 4.30 -16.12 7.19
N ASP A 473 5.41 -15.63 6.61
CA ASP A 473 6.72 -16.29 6.73
C ASP A 473 7.35 -16.13 8.10
N THR A 474 7.06 -15.01 8.75
CA THR A 474 7.55 -14.60 10.05
C THR A 474 6.41 -14.72 11.07
N LEU A 475 6.71 -15.25 12.25
CA LEU A 475 5.75 -15.27 13.35
C LEU A 475 5.73 -13.90 14.04
N HIS A 476 4.53 -13.36 14.24
CA HIS A 476 4.32 -12.06 14.86
C HIS A 476 3.38 -12.12 16.04
N THR A 477 3.43 -11.06 16.86
CA THR A 477 2.28 -10.68 17.70
C THR A 477 1.33 -9.84 16.85
N PRO A 478 0.01 -10.10 16.90
CA PRO A 478 -0.94 -9.33 16.11
C PRO A 478 -1.01 -7.88 16.57
N ILE A 479 -1.09 -6.95 15.62
CA ILE A 479 -1.31 -5.53 15.89
C ILE A 479 -2.83 -5.33 16.11
N PRO A 480 -3.26 -4.60 17.16
CA PRO A 480 -4.67 -4.22 17.30
C PRO A 480 -5.17 -3.48 16.04
N TYR A 481 -6.43 -3.71 15.67
CA TYR A 481 -7.03 -3.11 14.47
C TYR A 481 -8.41 -2.55 14.77
N TYR A 482 -8.58 -1.26 14.51
CA TYR A 482 -9.80 -0.48 14.67
C TYR A 482 -10.05 0.27 13.36
N PRO A 483 -10.95 -0.23 12.49
CA PRO A 483 -11.18 0.37 11.19
C PRO A 483 -11.76 1.79 11.35
N ALA A 484 -11.22 2.73 10.58
CA ALA A 484 -11.80 4.06 10.47
C ALA A 484 -13.08 4.03 9.62
N PRO A 485 -14.12 4.79 10.00
CA PRO A 485 -15.23 5.06 9.10
C PRO A 485 -14.75 5.87 7.87
N ALA A 486 -15.54 5.89 6.80
CA ALA A 486 -15.23 6.65 5.57
C ALA A 486 -14.82 8.11 5.85
N PHE A 487 -15.53 8.76 6.77
CA PHE A 487 -15.31 10.14 7.19
C PHE A 487 -15.20 10.23 8.71
N VAL A 488 -14.35 11.14 9.16
CA VAL A 488 -14.19 11.56 10.55
C VAL A 488 -14.50 13.05 10.67
N GLY A 489 -14.81 13.53 11.87
CA GLY A 489 -15.11 14.95 12.06
C GLY A 489 -14.70 15.47 13.43
N SER A 490 -14.57 16.79 13.53
CA SER A 490 -14.30 17.48 14.78
C SER A 490 -15.50 17.43 15.73
N ASP A 491 -15.31 17.73 17.00
CA ASP A 491 -16.42 17.76 17.94
C ASP A 491 -17.33 18.95 17.65
N LEU A 492 -18.64 18.69 17.61
CA LEU A 492 -19.66 19.74 17.57
C LEU A 492 -20.06 20.14 19.00
N PRO A 493 -20.43 21.41 19.24
CA PRO A 493 -20.96 21.84 20.54
C PRO A 493 -22.15 20.97 20.95
N LYS A 494 -22.19 20.46 22.19
CA LYS A 494 -23.25 19.53 22.64
C LYS A 494 -24.48 20.24 23.20
N ASP A 495 -24.27 21.32 23.96
CA ASP A 495 -25.29 21.97 24.76
C ASP A 495 -25.75 23.32 24.17
N GLU A 496 -25.71 23.45 22.84
CA GLU A 496 -26.03 24.69 22.13
C GLU A 496 -27.32 24.58 21.33
N ASP A 497 -27.99 25.72 21.12
CA ASP A 497 -29.21 25.82 20.33
C ASP A 497 -29.01 25.26 18.92
N ASP A 498 -29.93 24.40 18.51
CA ASP A 498 -29.96 23.75 17.20
C ASP A 498 -30.05 24.76 16.04
N SER A 499 -30.54 25.98 16.30
CA SER A 499 -30.56 27.07 15.32
C SER A 499 -29.21 27.79 15.16
N ARG A 500 -28.22 27.51 16.02
CA ARG A 500 -26.89 28.12 15.91
C ARG A 500 -26.27 27.77 14.57
N LEU A 501 -25.57 28.73 13.98
CA LEU A 501 -24.90 28.55 12.71
C LEU A 501 -23.45 28.08 12.93
N VAL A 502 -23.05 27.11 12.11
CA VAL A 502 -21.68 26.59 12.01
C VAL A 502 -21.17 26.75 10.59
N ASP A 503 -19.85 26.80 10.43
CA ASP A 503 -19.23 26.75 9.11
C ASP A 503 -18.54 25.40 8.93
N ILE A 504 -18.82 24.72 7.83
CA ILE A 504 -18.35 23.36 7.59
C ILE A 504 -17.12 23.43 6.70
N TYR A 505 -15.99 22.96 7.20
CA TYR A 505 -14.73 22.83 6.48
C TYR A 505 -14.52 21.40 6.03
N TYR A 506 -14.13 21.19 4.79
CA TYR A 506 -14.02 19.86 4.17
C TYR A 506 -13.11 19.87 2.95
N LEU A 507 -12.84 18.70 2.38
CA LEU A 507 -11.99 18.53 1.19
C LEU A 507 -12.81 18.65 -0.09
N ASP A 508 -12.26 19.28 -1.11
CA ASP A 508 -12.88 19.46 -2.43
C ASP A 508 -13.30 18.14 -3.10
N PHE A 509 -12.57 17.04 -2.89
CA PHE A 509 -12.85 15.74 -3.50
C PHE A 509 -14.27 15.20 -3.22
N PHE A 510 -14.87 15.53 -2.07
CA PHE A 510 -16.22 15.09 -1.71
C PHE A 510 -17.25 16.23 -1.68
N ASP A 511 -16.92 17.37 -2.27
CA ASP A 511 -17.78 18.55 -2.34
C ASP A 511 -19.15 18.27 -2.96
N HIS A 512 -19.18 17.49 -4.05
CA HIS A 512 -20.43 17.10 -4.69
C HIS A 512 -21.29 16.21 -3.77
N GLN A 513 -20.68 15.24 -3.09
CA GLN A 513 -21.39 14.36 -2.14
C GLN A 513 -21.94 15.16 -0.96
N LEU A 514 -21.12 16.00 -0.33
CA LEU A 514 -21.52 16.81 0.82
C LEU A 514 -22.67 17.76 0.48
N LYS A 515 -22.60 18.45 -0.67
CA LYS A 515 -23.69 19.32 -1.14
C LYS A 515 -24.97 18.54 -1.45
N GLY A 516 -24.85 17.34 -2.02
CA GLY A 516 -26.00 16.44 -2.23
C GLY A 516 -26.68 16.06 -0.93
N VAL A 517 -25.90 15.64 0.07
CA VAL A 517 -26.40 15.34 1.42
C VAL A 517 -27.06 16.56 2.07
N LEU A 518 -26.41 17.72 2.03
CA LEU A 518 -26.96 18.96 2.57
C LEU A 518 -28.27 19.34 1.89
N ALA A 519 -28.33 19.30 0.56
CA ALA A 519 -29.53 19.62 -0.19
C ALA A 519 -30.70 18.70 0.16
N ASN A 520 -30.43 17.40 0.33
CA ASN A 520 -31.44 16.43 0.77
C ASN A 520 -31.93 16.71 2.20
N LEU A 521 -31.06 17.16 3.10
CA LEU A 521 -31.41 17.44 4.49
C LEU A 521 -32.15 18.77 4.68
N THR A 522 -31.90 19.76 3.82
CA THR A 522 -32.41 21.13 4.02
C THR A 522 -33.39 21.60 2.96
N GLY A 523 -33.53 20.89 1.84
CA GLY A 523 -34.40 21.28 0.73
C GLY A 523 -33.92 22.50 -0.06
N GLN A 524 -32.63 22.86 0.03
CA GLN A 524 -32.04 24.02 -0.66
C GLN A 524 -30.64 23.70 -1.19
N SER A 525 -30.20 24.44 -2.21
CA SER A 525 -28.84 24.33 -2.75
C SER A 525 -27.82 25.06 -1.87
N TRP A 526 -26.60 24.55 -1.83
CA TRP A 526 -25.49 25.11 -1.06
C TRP A 526 -24.32 25.45 -1.97
N THR A 527 -23.57 26.50 -1.63
CA THR A 527 -22.40 26.96 -2.37
C THR A 527 -21.15 26.86 -1.50
N SER A 528 -20.09 26.32 -2.10
CA SER A 528 -18.79 26.13 -1.49
C SER A 528 -17.96 27.41 -1.62
N ASN A 529 -17.40 27.88 -0.52
CA ASN A 529 -16.31 28.84 -0.51
C ASN A 529 -14.99 28.10 -0.77
N THR A 530 -14.30 28.46 -1.84
CA THR A 530 -13.07 27.83 -2.33
C THR A 530 -11.81 28.64 -2.00
N THR A 531 -11.92 29.72 -1.21
CA THR A 531 -10.82 30.65 -0.93
C THR A 531 -9.93 30.23 0.24
N ILE A 532 -9.94 28.98 0.67
CA ILE A 532 -9.11 28.47 1.79
C ILE A 532 -7.65 28.24 1.32
N SER A 533 -7.13 29.19 0.56
CA SER A 533 -5.82 29.14 -0.10
C SER A 533 -4.71 29.67 0.81
N PRO A 534 -3.48 29.12 0.74
CA PRO A 534 -3.03 28.04 -0.16
C PRO A 534 -2.96 26.68 0.54
N TYR A 535 -3.96 26.34 1.38
CA TYR A 535 -3.91 25.09 2.15
C TYR A 535 -4.46 23.90 1.36
N THR A 536 -3.68 22.83 1.40
CA THR A 536 -3.99 21.50 0.87
C THR A 536 -3.79 20.50 2.00
N ILE A 537 -4.34 19.30 1.83
CA ILE A 537 -4.27 18.22 2.82
C ILE A 537 -2.83 17.89 3.28
N ASN A 538 -1.83 17.93 2.38
CA ASN A 538 -0.42 17.75 2.74
C ASN A 538 0.24 18.99 3.39
N THR A 539 -0.10 20.20 2.94
CA THR A 539 0.53 21.43 3.46
C THR A 539 0.05 21.80 4.85
N VAL A 540 -1.19 21.45 5.25
CA VAL A 540 -1.67 21.69 6.62
C VAL A 540 -0.84 20.95 7.66
N TRP A 541 -0.39 19.71 7.36
CA TRP A 541 0.53 18.98 8.23
C TRP A 541 1.87 19.68 8.37
N THR A 542 2.45 20.11 7.24
CA THR A 542 3.73 20.83 7.24
C THR A 542 3.66 22.11 8.08
N GLN A 543 2.58 22.89 7.92
CA GLN A 543 2.36 24.12 8.67
C GLN A 543 2.12 23.85 10.15
N TYR A 544 1.27 22.89 10.48
CA TYR A 544 1.00 22.53 11.86
C TYR A 544 2.26 22.07 12.59
N VAL A 545 3.02 21.16 11.99
CA VAL A 545 4.24 20.63 12.60
C VAL A 545 5.27 21.73 12.86
N LYS A 546 5.53 22.60 11.87
CA LYS A 546 6.50 23.70 12.03
C LYS A 546 6.11 24.71 13.10
N ASN A 547 4.82 24.96 13.28
CA ASN A 547 4.32 26.01 14.18
C ASN A 547 4.02 25.51 15.59
N TYR A 548 3.65 24.23 15.75
CA TYR A 548 3.12 23.71 17.02
C TYR A 548 3.90 22.53 17.61
N TRP A 549 4.78 21.88 16.84
CA TRP A 549 5.71 20.89 17.40
C TRP A 549 7.05 21.53 17.70
N LYS A 550 7.74 20.99 18.71
CA LYS A 550 9.09 21.42 19.06
C LYS A 550 10.09 20.95 17.99
N GLU A 551 11.21 21.65 17.90
CA GLU A 551 12.36 21.15 17.15
C GLU A 551 12.88 19.84 17.76
N CYS A 552 13.39 18.94 16.91
CA CYS A 552 14.06 17.73 17.37
C CYS A 552 15.40 18.12 18.01
N PRO A 553 15.79 17.53 19.16
CA PRO A 553 17.15 17.66 19.67
C PRO A 553 18.20 17.32 18.60
N GLU A 554 19.29 18.10 18.50
CA GLU A 554 20.29 18.07 17.42
C GLU A 554 20.99 16.71 17.16
N ASN A 555 20.75 15.70 17.99
CA ASN A 555 21.30 14.34 17.84
C ASN A 555 20.24 13.23 17.88
N THR A 556 18.97 13.56 17.64
CA THR A 556 17.91 12.54 17.58
C THR A 556 18.07 11.75 16.27
N LEU A 557 18.78 10.63 16.35
CA LEU A 557 18.78 9.62 15.30
C LEU A 557 17.39 9.00 15.21
N PHE A 558 17.00 8.56 14.02
CA PHE A 558 15.90 7.60 13.84
C PHE A 558 16.26 6.37 14.68
N TYR A 559 15.60 6.20 15.84
CA TYR A 559 15.86 5.11 16.78
C TYR A 559 15.42 3.77 16.22
#